data_AF-A0A2N2ZIY4-F1
#
_entry.id   AF-A0A2N2ZIY4-F1
#
_cell.length_a   1.000
_cell.length_b   1.000
_cell.length_c   1.000
_cell.angle_alpha   90.00
_cell.angle_beta   90.00
_cell.angle_gamma   90.00
#
_symmetry.space_group_name_H-M   'P 1'
#
loop_
_entity.id
_entity.type
_entity.pdbx_description
1 polymer ?
#
loop_
_entity_poly.entity_id
_entity_poly.type
_entity_poly.pdbx_seq_one_letter_code
_entity_poly.pdbx_strand_id
1 'polypeptide(L)'
;MKAMKACKVILLIVSFTFVTTHLFAQYQEQQPQKTPTEMASEQADRLQKDLNLKDHQLFFVDSVLQFNFVGLTNEVNQMKAAGMQTMESYRAVQIKWAMKTEEAFEKILDNEQFIRYLKVSGRYRDYKKRKGIK
;
A
#
# COMPACT_ATOMS: atom_id res chain seq x y z
N MET A 1 -1.48 39.51 44.86
CA MET A 1 -1.38 39.35 43.39
C MET A 1 -0.38 38.28 43.00
N LYS A 2 -0.77 37.00 42.94
CA LYS A 2 0.03 35.91 42.36
C LYS A 2 -0.90 34.92 41.65
N ALA A 3 -1.49 35.35 40.54
CA ALA A 3 -2.37 34.49 39.73
C ALA A 3 -2.25 34.75 38.21
N MET A 4 -1.13 35.31 37.75
CA MET A 4 -0.99 35.73 36.34
C MET A 4 0.19 35.10 35.58
N LYS A 5 1.04 34.29 36.24
CA LYS A 5 2.24 33.71 35.61
C LYS A 5 2.04 32.27 35.11
N ALA A 6 1.21 31.47 35.79
CA ALA A 6 0.95 30.07 35.40
C ALA A 6 0.14 29.93 34.10
N CYS A 7 -0.76 30.89 33.81
CA CYS A 7 -1.62 30.85 32.63
C CYS A 7 -0.83 31.05 31.31
N LYS A 8 0.28 31.80 31.35
CA LYS A 8 1.12 32.06 30.15
C LYS A 8 1.97 30.86 29.73
N VAL A 9 2.36 30.01 30.68
CA VAL A 9 3.18 28.81 30.39
C VAL A 9 2.32 27.68 29.81
N ILE A 10 1.08 27.54 30.27
CA ILE A 10 0.13 26.54 29.75
C ILE A 10 -0.27 26.88 28.30
N LEU A 11 -0.45 28.17 27.97
CA LEU A 11 -0.73 28.62 26.61
C LEU A 11 0.41 28.33 25.61
N LEU A 12 1.68 28.38 26.05
CA LEU A 12 2.84 28.11 25.17
C LEU A 12 3.02 26.63 24.83
N ILE A 13 2.64 25.72 25.73
CA ILE A 13 2.78 24.26 25.53
C ILE A 13 1.71 23.74 24.55
N VAL A 14 0.49 24.31 24.58
CA VAL A 14 -0.60 23.92 23.67
C VAL A 14 -0.34 24.36 22.23
N SER A 15 0.41 25.45 22.01
CA SER A 15 0.81 25.88 20.66
C SER A 15 1.88 25.00 20.01
N PHE A 16 2.70 24.27 20.78
CA PHE A 16 3.79 23.45 20.24
C PHE A 16 3.31 22.13 19.65
N THR A 17 2.20 21.58 20.14
CA THR A 17 1.64 20.30 19.65
C THR A 17 0.87 20.42 18.34
N PHE A 18 0.40 21.62 17.97
CA PHE A 18 -0.26 21.85 16.67
C PHE A 18 0.70 22.05 15.50
N VAL A 19 1.95 22.46 15.76
CA VAL A 19 2.92 22.71 14.67
C VAL A 19 3.51 21.39 14.13
N THR A 20 3.64 20.36 14.98
CA THR A 20 4.22 19.07 14.57
C THR A 20 3.32 18.29 13.61
N THR A 21 2.00 18.38 13.73
CA THR A 21 1.06 17.68 12.83
C THR A 21 1.08 18.25 11.42
N HIS A 22 1.25 19.57 11.25
CA HIS A 22 1.35 20.21 9.94
C HIS A 22 2.67 19.88 9.22
N LEU A 23 3.78 19.70 9.96
CA LEU A 23 5.07 19.32 9.39
C LEU A 23 5.04 17.94 8.71
N PHE A 24 4.36 16.95 9.29
CA PHE A 24 4.21 15.62 8.67
C PHE A 24 3.35 15.67 7.39
N ALA A 25 2.31 16.50 7.36
CA ALA A 25 1.46 16.67 6.19
C ALA A 25 2.23 17.31 5.01
N GLN A 26 3.06 18.31 5.28
CA GLN A 26 3.90 18.95 4.24
C GLN A 26 5.03 18.04 3.75
N TYR A 27 5.60 17.19 4.62
CA TYR A 27 6.65 16.25 4.23
C TYR A 27 6.16 15.19 3.24
N GLN A 28 4.87 14.83 3.31
CA GLN A 28 4.26 13.83 2.43
C GLN A 28 3.93 14.39 1.04
N GLU A 29 3.70 15.70 0.91
CA GLU A 29 3.54 16.38 -0.39
C GLU A 29 4.87 16.67 -1.10
N GLN A 30 5.99 16.69 -0.38
CA GLN A 30 7.32 17.00 -0.95
C GLN A 30 8.08 15.79 -1.51
N GLN A 31 7.63 14.56 -1.23
CA GLN A 31 8.16 13.38 -1.89
C GLN A 31 7.55 13.29 -3.30
N PRO A 32 8.35 13.20 -4.38
CA PRO A 32 7.80 12.96 -5.71
C PRO A 32 6.94 11.69 -5.67
N GLN A 33 5.66 11.81 -6.02
CA GLN A 33 4.78 10.64 -6.10
C GLN A 33 5.33 9.71 -7.17
N LYS A 34 5.68 8.48 -6.75
CA LYS A 34 6.14 7.45 -7.67
C LYS A 34 5.04 7.15 -8.68
N THR A 35 5.42 7.04 -9.94
CA THR A 35 4.55 6.56 -11.00
C THR A 35 4.12 5.10 -10.73
N PRO A 36 2.99 4.64 -11.28
CA PRO A 36 2.58 3.24 -11.18
C PRO A 36 3.66 2.26 -11.63
N THR A 37 4.41 2.62 -12.68
CA THR A 37 5.51 1.81 -13.21
C THR A 37 6.68 1.74 -12.23
N GLU A 38 7.08 2.85 -11.61
CA GLU A 38 8.16 2.84 -10.60
C GLU A 38 7.76 2.02 -9.36
N MET A 39 6.49 2.13 -8.92
CA MET A 39 5.97 1.31 -7.82
C MET A 39 5.98 -0.18 -8.16
N ALA A 40 5.61 -0.53 -9.40
CA ALA A 40 5.64 -1.91 -9.88
C ALA A 40 7.07 -2.47 -9.91
N SER A 41 8.02 -1.74 -10.50
CA SER A 41 9.42 -2.13 -10.58
C SER A 41 10.04 -2.30 -9.20
N GLU A 42 9.82 -1.36 -8.28
CA GLU A 42 10.32 -1.48 -6.90
C GLU A 42 9.74 -2.70 -6.18
N GLN A 43 8.45 -3.00 -6.38
CA GLN A 43 7.85 -4.20 -5.79
C GLN A 43 8.36 -5.49 -6.44
N ALA A 44 8.59 -5.51 -7.74
CA ALA A 44 9.20 -6.66 -8.42
C ALA A 44 10.61 -6.93 -7.87
N ASP A 45 11.43 -5.90 -7.69
CA ASP A 45 12.77 -6.00 -7.11
C ASP A 45 12.77 -6.52 -5.67
N ARG A 46 11.78 -6.12 -4.87
CA ARG A 46 11.62 -6.63 -3.50
C ARG A 46 11.21 -8.11 -3.53
N LEU A 47 10.22 -8.46 -4.34
CA LEU A 47 9.75 -9.85 -4.46
C LEU A 47 10.82 -10.78 -5.04
N GLN A 48 11.67 -10.30 -5.95
CA GLN A 48 12.84 -11.02 -6.44
C GLN A 48 13.70 -11.51 -5.26
N LYS A 49 14.01 -10.61 -4.32
CA LYS A 49 14.84 -10.92 -3.14
C LYS A 49 14.12 -11.81 -2.15
N ASP A 50 12.86 -11.49 -1.84
CA ASP A 50 12.09 -12.19 -0.81
C ASP A 50 11.75 -13.64 -1.20
N LEU A 51 11.51 -13.87 -2.49
CA LEU A 51 11.03 -15.16 -3.02
C LEU A 51 12.09 -15.90 -3.85
N ASN A 52 13.26 -15.30 -4.07
CA ASN A 52 14.32 -15.83 -4.92
C ASN A 52 13.78 -16.23 -6.30
N LEU A 53 13.14 -15.28 -6.99
CA LEU A 53 12.49 -15.56 -8.27
C LEU A 53 13.55 -15.87 -9.34
N LYS A 54 13.22 -16.74 -10.29
CA LYS A 54 14.03 -16.92 -11.51
C LYS A 54 13.78 -15.74 -12.46
N ASP A 55 14.71 -15.44 -13.35
CA ASP A 55 14.59 -14.30 -14.28
C ASP A 55 13.27 -14.28 -15.07
N HIS A 56 12.80 -15.43 -15.53
CA HIS A 56 11.51 -15.52 -16.21
C HIS A 56 10.32 -15.25 -15.27
N GLN A 57 10.39 -15.69 -14.01
CA GLN A 57 9.36 -15.39 -13.01
C GLN A 57 9.36 -13.91 -12.67
N LEU A 58 10.54 -13.29 -12.51
CA LEU A 58 10.69 -11.84 -12.30
C LEU A 58 10.05 -11.05 -13.43
N PHE A 59 10.34 -11.41 -14.69
CA PHE A 59 9.75 -10.76 -15.85
C PHE A 59 8.21 -10.79 -15.83
N PHE A 60 7.61 -11.94 -15.52
CA PHE A 60 6.15 -12.06 -15.43
C PHE A 60 5.57 -11.33 -14.21
N VAL A 61 6.25 -11.39 -13.06
CA VAL A 61 5.85 -10.67 -11.85
C VAL A 61 5.83 -9.17 -12.09
N ASP A 62 6.91 -8.62 -12.66
CA ASP A 62 6.99 -7.20 -13.01
C ASP A 62 5.91 -6.80 -14.01
N SER A 63 5.71 -7.58 -15.08
CA SER A 63 4.66 -7.33 -16.08
C SER A 63 3.25 -7.28 -15.46
N VAL A 64 2.94 -8.23 -14.56
CA VAL A 64 1.66 -8.27 -13.83
C VAL A 64 1.52 -7.06 -12.92
N LEU A 65 2.58 -6.69 -12.20
CA LEU A 65 2.56 -5.54 -11.29
C LEU A 65 2.36 -4.25 -12.07
N GLN A 66 3.09 -4.03 -13.18
CA GLN A 66 2.92 -2.83 -14.01
C GLN A 66 1.48 -2.69 -14.50
N PHE A 67 0.90 -3.77 -15.04
CA PHE A 67 -0.49 -3.77 -15.48
C PHE A 67 -1.46 -3.47 -14.32
N ASN A 68 -1.30 -4.14 -13.18
CA ASN A 68 -2.22 -4.00 -12.05
C ASN A 68 -2.09 -2.67 -11.31
N PHE A 69 -0.88 -2.09 -11.20
CA PHE A 69 -0.69 -0.76 -10.62
C PHE A 69 -1.30 0.32 -11.50
N VAL A 70 -1.12 0.25 -12.83
CA VAL A 70 -1.79 1.17 -13.77
C VAL A 70 -3.30 1.04 -13.65
N GLY A 71 -3.82 -0.20 -13.61
CA GLY A 71 -5.25 -0.46 -13.44
C GLY A 71 -5.82 0.07 -12.13
N LEU A 72 -5.13 -0.16 -11.02
CA LEU A 72 -5.47 0.37 -9.70
C LEU A 72 -5.54 1.90 -9.71
N THR A 73 -4.51 2.55 -10.22
CA THR A 73 -4.46 4.02 -10.29
C THR A 73 -5.59 4.58 -11.15
N ASN A 74 -5.87 3.97 -12.30
CA ASN A 74 -6.95 4.39 -13.18
C ASN A 74 -8.33 4.25 -12.50
N GLU A 75 -8.59 3.13 -11.84
CA GLU A 75 -9.87 2.89 -11.17
C GLU A 75 -10.05 3.81 -9.95
N VAL A 76 -8.98 4.07 -9.19
CA VAL A 76 -8.98 5.07 -8.12
C VAL A 76 -9.29 6.47 -8.67
N ASN A 77 -8.70 6.85 -9.80
CA ASN A 77 -8.95 8.15 -10.42
C ASN A 77 -10.39 8.29 -10.94
N GLN A 78 -10.94 7.24 -11.56
CA GLN A 78 -12.35 7.20 -11.98
C GLN A 78 -13.30 7.32 -10.78
N MET A 79 -13.02 6.59 -9.70
CA MET A 79 -13.78 6.63 -8.47
C MET A 79 -13.78 8.02 -7.83
N LYS A 80 -12.62 8.70 -7.81
CA LYS A 80 -12.49 10.10 -7.38
C LYS A 80 -13.32 11.04 -8.24
N ALA A 81 -13.22 10.91 -9.57
CA ALA A 81 -13.99 11.72 -10.52
C ALA A 81 -15.50 11.54 -10.37
N ALA A 82 -15.95 10.33 -9.99
CA ALA A 82 -17.35 10.02 -9.72
C ALA A 82 -17.82 10.46 -8.31
N GLY A 83 -16.98 11.11 -7.50
CA GLY A 83 -17.33 11.56 -6.15
C GLY A 83 -17.41 10.45 -5.09
N MET A 84 -17.00 9.22 -5.41
CA MET A 84 -17.08 8.06 -4.50
C MET A 84 -15.81 7.92 -3.65
N GLN A 85 -15.55 8.86 -2.75
CA GLN A 85 -14.27 8.94 -2.01
C GLN A 85 -14.35 8.38 -0.57
N THR A 86 -15.21 7.39 -0.32
CA THR A 86 -15.31 6.77 1.02
C THR A 86 -14.15 5.80 1.26
N MET A 87 -13.82 5.54 2.53
CA MET A 87 -12.78 4.58 2.88
C MET A 87 -13.09 3.17 2.32
N GLU A 88 -14.38 2.81 2.31
CA GLU A 88 -14.88 1.54 1.80
C GLU A 88 -14.69 1.41 0.29
N SER A 89 -14.91 2.48 -0.49
CA SER A 89 -14.74 2.44 -1.94
C SER A 89 -13.26 2.27 -2.33
N TYR A 90 -12.35 3.01 -1.67
CA TYR A 90 -10.90 2.82 -1.84
C TYR A 90 -10.48 1.38 -1.50
N ARG A 91 -10.97 0.86 -0.36
CA ARG A 91 -10.66 -0.49 0.10
C ARG A 91 -11.16 -1.54 -0.89
N ALA A 92 -12.36 -1.37 -1.45
CA ALA A 92 -12.93 -2.30 -2.42
C ALA A 92 -12.07 -2.40 -3.69
N VAL A 93 -11.64 -1.25 -4.23
CA VAL A 93 -10.75 -1.20 -5.41
C VAL A 93 -9.40 -1.85 -5.10
N GLN A 94 -8.78 -1.55 -3.95
CA GLN A 94 -7.53 -2.17 -3.55
C GLN A 94 -7.64 -3.70 -3.41
N ILE A 95 -8.71 -4.19 -2.79
CA ILE A 95 -8.95 -5.64 -2.64
C ILE A 95 -9.10 -6.30 -4.02
N LYS A 96 -9.87 -5.69 -4.93
CA LYS A 96 -10.05 -6.19 -6.29
C LYS A 96 -8.72 -6.37 -7.01
N TRP A 97 -7.86 -5.36 -7.01
CA TRP A 97 -6.56 -5.44 -7.67
C TRP A 97 -5.57 -6.36 -6.94
N ALA A 98 -5.62 -6.43 -5.62
CA ALA A 98 -4.82 -7.39 -4.87
C ALA A 98 -5.22 -8.85 -5.16
N MET A 99 -6.51 -9.13 -5.35
CA MET A 99 -6.98 -10.46 -5.79
C MET A 99 -6.48 -10.80 -7.19
N LYS A 100 -6.54 -9.85 -8.15
CA LYS A 100 -5.99 -10.04 -9.50
C LYS A 100 -4.49 -10.35 -9.49
N THR A 101 -3.72 -9.67 -8.65
CA THR A 101 -2.28 -9.96 -8.48
C THR A 101 -2.07 -11.34 -7.88
N GLU A 102 -2.81 -11.69 -6.82
CA GLU A 102 -2.71 -13.02 -6.18
C GLU A 102 -2.99 -14.15 -7.17
N GLU A 103 -4.08 -14.06 -7.94
CA GLU A 103 -4.47 -15.06 -8.95
C GLU A 103 -3.44 -15.20 -10.09
N ALA A 104 -2.78 -14.11 -10.47
CA ALA A 104 -1.71 -14.16 -11.46
C ALA A 104 -0.45 -14.81 -10.87
N PHE A 105 -0.08 -14.44 -9.64
CA PHE A 105 1.11 -14.98 -8.97
C PHE A 105 0.96 -16.48 -8.66
N GLU A 106 -0.24 -16.98 -8.34
CA GLU A 106 -0.52 -18.41 -8.16
C GLU A 106 -0.13 -19.24 -9.39
N LYS A 107 -0.11 -18.63 -10.59
CA LYS A 107 0.24 -19.30 -11.85
C LYS A 107 1.72 -19.16 -12.24
N ILE A 108 2.41 -18.16 -11.70
CA ILE A 108 3.81 -17.83 -12.06
C ILE A 108 4.80 -18.43 -11.06
N LEU A 109 4.43 -18.41 -9.78
CA LEU A 109 5.26 -18.86 -8.68
C LEU A 109 5.09 -20.37 -8.47
N ASP A 110 6.15 -21.01 -7.98
CA ASP A 110 5.97 -22.36 -7.43
C ASP A 110 5.19 -22.30 -6.09
N ASN A 111 4.78 -23.47 -5.60
CA ASN A 111 3.97 -23.55 -4.39
C ASN A 111 4.66 -22.93 -3.16
N GLU A 112 5.97 -23.11 -3.00
CA GLU A 112 6.69 -22.58 -1.85
C GLU A 112 6.77 -21.06 -1.92
N GLN A 113 7.15 -20.54 -3.09
CA GLN A 113 7.21 -19.11 -3.38
C GLN A 113 5.85 -18.44 -3.20
N PHE A 114 4.76 -19.06 -3.69
CA PHE A 114 3.42 -18.52 -3.57
C PHE A 114 2.93 -18.49 -2.12
N ILE A 115 3.16 -19.56 -1.35
CA ILE A 115 2.84 -19.54 0.08
C ILE A 115 3.67 -18.50 0.84
N ARG A 116 4.95 -18.34 0.49
CA ARG A 116 5.79 -17.28 1.08
C ARG A 116 5.27 -15.89 0.73
N TYR A 117 4.92 -15.63 -0.53
CA TYR A 117 4.27 -14.41 -0.98
C TYR A 117 3.01 -14.09 -0.15
N LEU A 118 2.14 -15.09 0.03
CA LEU A 118 0.91 -14.92 0.83
C LEU A 118 1.21 -14.58 2.30
N LYS A 119 2.29 -15.12 2.87
CA LYS A 119 2.70 -14.81 4.25
C LYS A 119 3.25 -13.39 4.37
N VAL A 120 4.18 -12.99 3.50
CA VAL A 120 4.78 -11.63 3.55
C VAL A 120 3.78 -10.54 3.21
N SER A 121 2.77 -10.83 2.37
CA SER A 121 1.67 -9.91 2.05
C SER A 121 0.54 -9.91 3.10
N GLY A 122 0.60 -10.77 4.12
CA GLY A 122 -0.44 -10.89 5.14
C GLY A 122 -1.74 -11.54 4.67
N ARG A 123 -1.76 -12.15 3.47
CA ARG A 123 -2.95 -12.72 2.82
C ARG A 123 -3.15 -14.21 3.06
N TYR A 124 -2.17 -14.89 3.65
CA TYR A 124 -2.19 -16.34 3.85
C TYR A 124 -3.42 -16.85 4.62
N ARG A 125 -3.86 -16.14 5.67
CA ARG A 125 -5.05 -16.52 6.44
C ARG A 125 -6.31 -16.49 5.59
N ASP A 126 -6.48 -15.44 4.80
CA ASP A 126 -7.67 -15.26 3.97
C ASP A 126 -7.67 -16.25 2.81
N TYR A 127 -6.49 -16.51 2.23
CA TYR A 127 -6.30 -17.57 1.24
C TYR A 127 -6.69 -18.95 1.77
N LYS A 128 -6.18 -19.34 2.96
CA LYS A 128 -6.56 -20.59 3.62
C LYS A 128 -8.07 -20.70 3.80
N LYS A 129 -8.71 -19.64 4.29
CA LYS A 129 -10.16 -19.59 4.48
C LYS A 129 -10.92 -19.79 3.16
N ARG A 130 -10.49 -19.11 2.08
CA ARG A 130 -11.10 -19.26 0.74
C ARG A 130 -10.94 -20.65 0.15
N LYS A 131 -9.79 -21.30 0.38
CA LYS A 131 -9.48 -22.63 -0.17
C LYS A 131 -9.89 -23.81 0.74
N GLY A 132 -10.48 -23.55 1.91
CA GLY A 132 -10.88 -24.59 2.85
C GLY A 132 -9.70 -25.34 3.50
N ILE A 133 -8.52 -24.73 3.54
CA ILE A 133 -7.31 -25.33 4.12
C ILE A 133 -7.38 -25.16 5.64
N LYS A 134 -7.34 -26.27 6.38
CA LYS A 134 -7.38 -26.28 7.85
C LYS A 134 -6.09 -25.73 8.47
#